data_AF-A0A3C1T036-F1
#
_entry.id   AF-A0A3C1T036-F1
#
_cell.length_a   1.000
_cell.length_b   1.000
_cell.length_c   1.000
_cell.angle_alpha   90.00
_cell.angle_beta   90.00
_cell.angle_gamma   90.00
#
_symmetry.space_group_name_H-M   'P 1'
#
loop_
_entity.id
_entity.type
_entity.pdbx_description
1 polymer ?
#
loop_
_entity_poly.entity_id
_entity_poly.type
_entity_poly.pdbx_seq_one_letter_code
_entity_poly.pdbx_strand_id
1 'polypeptide(L)' 'MNLLKTALTFDDVLLVPAHSTTMPKEVSLKTQLTKNITLNTPILSAAMDTVTEARLAIAIAQEGGIGIIHKN' A
#
# COMPACT_ATOMS: atom_id res chain seq x y z
N MET A 1 -35.82 -6.06 -9.44
CA MET A 1 -34.53 -5.42 -9.76
C MET A 1 -33.75 -5.35 -8.44
N ASN A 2 -32.78 -6.25 -8.21
CA ASN A 2 -31.97 -6.20 -7.00
C ASN A 2 -30.96 -5.06 -7.16
N LEU A 3 -31.20 -3.91 -6.53
CA LEU A 3 -30.16 -2.88 -6.46
C LEU A 3 -29.02 -3.42 -5.58
N LEU A 4 -27.85 -3.57 -6.19
CA LEU A 4 -26.60 -3.75 -5.48
C LEU A 4 -26.36 -2.53 -4.57
N LYS A 5 -25.67 -2.75 -3.44
CA LYS A 5 -25.33 -1.68 -2.49
C LYS A 5 -24.56 -0.55 -3.19
N THR A 6 -24.77 0.69 -2.73
CA THR A 6 -23.98 1.86 -3.14
C THR A 6 -22.49 1.62 -2.91
N ALA A 7 -21.67 1.90 -3.92
CA ALA A 7 -20.21 1.89 -3.83
C ALA A 7 -19.69 3.33 -3.66
N LEU A 8 -18.66 3.48 -2.84
CA LEU A 8 -18.01 4.77 -2.56
C LEU A 8 -16.55 4.72 -3.08
N THR A 9 -16.06 5.84 -3.62
CA THR A 9 -14.66 6.07 -3.97
C THR A 9 -13.95 6.90 -2.89
N PHE A 10 -12.66 7.20 -3.08
CA PHE A 10 -11.86 7.99 -2.14
C PHE A 10 -12.43 9.38 -1.89
N ASP A 11 -12.93 10.05 -2.93
CA ASP A 11 -13.46 11.42 -2.84
C ASP A 11 -14.82 11.53 -2.16
N ASP A 12 -15.49 10.39 -1.93
CA ASP A 12 -16.81 10.36 -1.29
C ASP A 12 -16.73 10.43 0.25
N VAL A 13 -15.52 10.28 0.84
CA VAL A 13 -15.35 10.07 2.29
C VAL A 13 -14.16 10.83 2.87
N LEU A 14 -14.23 11.12 4.17
CA LEU A 14 -13.12 11.65 4.96
C LEU A 14 -12.92 10.79 6.21
N LEU A 15 -11.67 10.72 6.68
CA LEU A 15 -11.36 10.13 7.99
C LEU A 15 -11.77 11.11 9.09
N VAL A 16 -12.56 10.63 10.06
CA VAL A 16 -12.97 11.42 11.22
C VAL A 16 -11.82 11.44 12.24
N PRO A 17 -11.34 12.61 12.70
CA PRO A 17 -10.33 12.69 13.74
C PRO A 17 -10.76 12.02 15.04
N ALA A 18 -9.81 11.40 15.74
CA ALA A 18 -10.03 10.79 17.05
C ALA A 18 -8.91 11.20 18.02
N HIS A 19 -9.16 11.01 19.33
CA HIS A 19 -8.13 11.22 20.35
C HIS A 19 -6.92 10.32 20.09
N SER A 20 -5.72 10.91 20.10
CA SER A 20 -4.45 10.19 19.92
C SER A 20 -3.51 10.40 21.10
N THR A 21 -2.83 9.35 21.51
CA THR A 21 -1.73 9.38 22.50
C THR A 21 -0.37 9.10 21.86
N THR A 22 -0.31 9.02 20.52
CA THR A 22 0.90 8.64 19.77
C THR A 22 1.25 9.72 18.76
N MET A 23 2.55 10.04 18.66
CA MET A 23 3.04 10.98 17.65
C MET A 23 3.17 10.30 16.28
N PRO A 24 2.97 11.01 15.16
CA PRO A 24 3.11 10.42 13.82
C PRO A 24 4.44 9.70 13.56
N LYS A 25 5.54 10.16 14.17
CA LYS A 25 6.87 9.53 14.03
C LYS A 25 7.01 8.18 14.75
N GLU A 26 6.08 7.86 15.66
CA GLU A 26 6.11 6.67 16.52
C GLU A 26 5.22 5.54 15.98
N VAL A 27 4.42 5.80 14.93
CA VAL A 27 3.54 4.79 14.36
C VAL A 27 4.34 3.74 13.60
N SER A 28 3.95 2.47 13.73
CA SER A 28 4.53 1.38 12.94
C SER A 28 3.85 1.32 11.57
N LEU A 29 4.64 1.43 10.50
CA LEU A 29 4.18 1.21 9.12
C LEU A 29 4.29 -0.25 8.68
N LYS A 30 4.79 -1.15 9.55
CA LYS A 30 4.91 -2.57 9.23
C LYS A 30 3.55 -3.18 8.91
N THR A 31 3.47 -3.92 7.80
CA THR A 31 2.23 -4.57 7.36
C THR A 31 2.51 -5.96 6.78
N GLN A 32 1.48 -6.80 6.69
CA GLN A 32 1.59 -8.12 6.07
C GLN A 32 1.02 -8.10 4.65
N LEU A 33 1.85 -8.50 3.68
CA LEU A 33 1.39 -8.74 2.31
C LEU A 33 0.76 -10.13 2.18
N THR A 34 1.37 -11.13 2.82
CA THR A 34 0.85 -12.49 2.92
C THR A 34 1.09 -13.01 4.33
N LYS A 35 0.64 -14.23 4.64
CA LYS A 35 0.92 -14.91 5.92
C LYS A 35 2.41 -15.02 6.24
N ASN A 36 3.27 -15.00 5.22
CA ASN A 36 4.70 -15.28 5.34
C ASN A 36 5.58 -14.10 4.89
N ILE A 37 4.99 -12.98 4.46
CA ILE A 37 5.72 -11.84 3.89
C ILE A 37 5.27 -10.57 4.62
N THR A 38 6.20 -10.00 5.38
CA THR A 38 6.03 -8.72 6.09
C THR A 38 6.82 -7.63 5.38
N LEU A 39 6.20 -6.47 5.20
CA LEU A 39 6.82 -5.26 4.68
C LEU A 39 7.06 -4.27 5.82
N ASN A 40 8.10 -3.44 5.70
CA ASN A 40 8.36 -2.36 6.64
C ASN A 40 7.49 -1.13 6.37
N THR A 41 7.03 -0.96 5.12
CA THR A 41 6.09 0.08 4.69
C THR A 41 4.97 -0.54 3.84
N PRO A 42 3.73 -0.01 3.86
CA PRO A 42 2.60 -0.56 3.14
C PRO A 42 2.58 -0.09 1.66
N ILE A 43 3.72 -0.19 0.98
CA ILE A 43 3.91 0.31 -0.39
C ILE A 43 4.39 -0.83 -1.29
N LEU A 44 3.77 -0.94 -2.46
CA LEU A 44 4.17 -1.83 -3.54
C LEU A 44 4.14 -1.09 -4.88
N SER A 45 5.02 -1.47 -5.80
CA SER A 45 5.00 -0.92 -7.16
C SER A 45 4.23 -1.82 -8.13
N ALA A 46 3.52 -1.20 -9.07
CA ALA A 46 2.68 -1.91 -10.03
C ALA A 46 3.50 -2.78 -10.99
N ALA A 47 2.97 -3.96 -11.33
CA ALA A 47 3.58 -4.91 -12.26
C ALA A 47 3.37 -4.50 -13.73
N MET A 48 3.92 -3.35 -14.11
CA MET A 48 3.81 -2.75 -15.44
C MET A 48 5.19 -2.50 -16.04
N ASP A 49 5.31 -2.69 -17.36
CA ASP A 49 6.53 -2.48 -18.14
C ASP A 49 7.11 -1.07 -18.02
N THR A 50 6.24 -0.06 -17.99
CA THR A 50 6.66 1.33 -17.81
C THR A 50 6.86 1.73 -16.35
N VAL A 51 6.76 0.80 -15.40
CA VAL A 51 6.83 1.09 -13.97
C VAL A 51 7.93 0.30 -13.29
N THR A 52 7.84 -1.03 -13.26
CA THR A 52 8.69 -1.84 -12.38
C THR A 52 9.57 -2.82 -13.14
N GLU A 53 10.81 -2.43 -13.35
CA GLU A 53 11.93 -3.32 -13.64
C GLU A 53 12.82 -3.52 -12.39
N ALA A 54 13.92 -4.25 -12.54
CA ALA A 54 14.85 -4.58 -11.46
C ALA A 54 15.30 -3.33 -10.64
N ARG A 55 15.56 -2.21 -11.31
CA ARG A 55 16.01 -0.98 -10.65
C ARG A 55 14.99 -0.43 -9.66
N LEU A 56 13.71 -0.34 -10.06
CA LEU A 56 12.67 0.16 -9.16
C LEU A 56 12.39 -0.86 -8.04
N ALA A 57 12.39 -2.15 -8.35
CA ALA A 57 12.16 -3.19 -7.34
C ALA A 57 13.23 -3.16 -6.23
N ILE A 58 14.50 -2.94 -6.58
CA ILE A 58 15.59 -2.77 -5.61
C ILE A 58 15.36 -1.52 -4.75
N ALA A 59 15.06 -0.37 -5.37
CA ALA A 59 14.85 0.87 -4.65
C ALA A 59 13.67 0.78 -3.67
N ILE A 60 12.52 0.25 -4.11
CA ILE A 60 11.34 0.07 -3.25
C ILE A 60 11.63 -0.88 -2.09
N ALA A 61 12.38 -1.97 -2.34
CA ALA A 61 12.78 -2.89 -1.28
C ALA A 61 13.70 -2.24 -0.24
N GLN A 62 14.62 -1.36 -0.67
CA GLN A 62 15.48 -0.58 0.23
C GLN A 62 14.67 0.39 1.12
N GLU A 63 13.58 0.95 0.59
CA GLU A 63 12.61 1.78 1.33
C GLU A 63 11.59 0.95 2.14
N GLY A 64 11.75 -0.38 2.18
CA GLY A 64 10.96 -1.27 3.02
C GLY A 64 9.65 -1.77 2.41
N GLY A 65 9.38 -1.46 1.14
CA GLY A 65 8.25 -1.98 0.37
C GLY A 65 8.61 -3.21 -0.46
N ILE A 66 7.84 -3.48 -1.51
CA ILE A 66 8.15 -4.53 -2.50
C ILE A 66 7.86 -4.07 -3.94
N GLY A 67 8.75 -4.37 -4.87
CA GLY A 67 8.49 -4.17 -6.30
C GLY A 67 8.07 -5.47 -6.99
N ILE A 68 7.02 -5.42 -7.82
CA ILE A 68 6.57 -6.56 -8.63
C ILE A 68 7.03 -6.37 -10.06
N ILE A 69 7.95 -7.20 -10.53
CA ILE A 69 8.43 -7.16 -11.91
C ILE A 69 7.29 -7.54 -12.86
N HIS A 70 7.12 -6.78 -13.93
CA HIS A 70 6.14 -7.10 -14.99
C HIS A 70 6.50 -8.39 -15.73
N LYS A 71 5.57 -8.88 -16.55
CA LYS A 71 5.74 -10.07 -17.39
C LYS A 71 5.72 -9.81 -18.89
N ASN A 72 5.63 -8.53 -19.27
CA ASN A 72 5.71 -8.09 -20.66
C ASN A 72 7.15 -8.16 -21.18
#